data_AF-A0A085BAQ2-F1
#
_entry.id   AF-A0A085BAQ2-F1
#
_cell.length_a   1.000
_cell.length_b   1.000
_cell.length_c   1.000
_cell.angle_alpha   90.00
_cell.angle_beta   90.00
_cell.angle_gamma   90.00
#
_symmetry.space_group_name_H-M   'P 1'
#
loop_
_entity.id
_entity.type
_entity.pdbx_description
1 polymer ?
#
loop_
_entity_poly.entity_id
_entity_poly.type
_entity_poly.pdbx_seq_one_letter_code
_entity_poly.pdbx_strand_id
1 'polypeptide(L)' 'MKKIIGIAIILLSMALIGIIILRIWNIEIISLKNLIKSSITLLLLGLANLLLIIVYGFLLKDNNQDYDKTKGNRAHPKL' A
#
# COMPACT_ATOMS: atom_id res chain seq x y z
N MET A 1 9.21 -7.17 10.08
CA MET A 1 7.97 -7.59 9.39
C MET A 1 7.11 -6.41 8.96
N LYS A 2 6.71 -5.50 9.87
CA LYS A 2 5.93 -4.28 9.55
C LYS A 2 6.52 -3.44 8.41
N LYS A 3 7.83 -3.17 8.44
CA LYS A 3 8.55 -2.42 7.40
C LYS A 3 8.53 -3.09 6.01
N ILE A 4 8.56 -4.42 5.95
CA ILE A 4 8.57 -5.18 4.69
C ILE A 4 7.20 -5.07 4.00
N ILE A 5 6.11 -5.11 4.79
CA ILE A 5 4.74 -4.92 4.29
C ILE A 5 4.57 -3.48 3.77
N GLY A 6 5.10 -2.49 4.47
CA GLY A 6 5.13 -1.11 3.98
C GLY A 6 5.89 -0.95 2.65
N ILE A 7 7.05 -1.59 2.52
CA ILE A 7 7.83 -1.62 1.27
C ILE A 7 7.03 -2.28 0.14
N ALA A 8 6.33 -3.38 0.41
CA ALA A 8 5.47 -4.04 -0.58
C ALA A 8 4.32 -3.15 -1.05
N ILE A 9 3.66 -2.41 -0.15
CA ILE A 9 2.61 -1.45 -0.48
C ILE A 9 3.15 -0.35 -1.40
N ILE A 10 4.33 0.20 -1.10
CA ILE A 10 4.96 1.25 -1.91
C ILE A 10 5.29 0.72 -3.31
N LEU A 11 5.90 -0.46 -3.41
CA LEU A 11 6.23 -1.11 -4.69
C LEU A 11 4.98 -1.37 -5.55
N LEU A 12 3.92 -1.91 -4.94
CA LEU A 12 2.66 -2.17 -5.62
C LEU A 12 1.96 -0.88 -6.05
N SER A 13 2.02 0.16 -5.23
CA SER A 13 1.46 1.48 -5.56
C SER A 13 2.21 2.12 -6.73
N MET A 14 3.54 2.02 -6.73
CA MET A 14 4.38 2.57 -7.80
C MET A 14 4.16 1.82 -9.13
N ALA A 15 4.02 0.50 -9.09
CA ALA A 15 3.63 -0.31 -10.25
C ALA A 15 2.26 0.10 -10.79
N LEU A 16 1.28 0.32 -9.90
CA LEU A 16 -0.06 0.74 -10.27
C LEU A 16 -0.06 2.12 -10.96
N ILE A 17 0.68 3.08 -10.42
CA ILE A 17 0.85 4.42 -11.03
C ILE A 17 1.50 4.31 -12.41
N GLY A 18 2.55 3.51 -12.55
CA GLY A 18 3.22 3.30 -13.84
C GLY A 18 2.28 2.74 -14.90
N ILE A 19 1.45 1.76 -14.55
CA ILE A 19 0.45 1.17 -15.47
C ILE A 19 -0.63 2.21 -15.83
N ILE A 20 -1.07 3.05 -14.88
CA ILE A 20 -2.03 4.14 -15.16
C ILE A 20 -1.44 5.15 -16.15
N ILE A 21 -0.19 5.56 -15.96
CA ILE A 21 0.48 6.53 -16.85
C ILE A 21 0.58 5.97 -18.28
N LEU A 22 1.04 4.72 -18.42
CA LEU A 22 1.11 4.03 -19.72
C LEU A 22 -0.26 3.97 -20.40
N ARG A 23 -1.31 3.76 -19.61
CA ARG A 23 -2.69 3.72 -20.09
C ARG A 23 -3.21 5.08 -20.53
N ILE A 24 -2.95 6.15 -19.76
CA ILE A 24 -3.38 7.51 -20.09
C ILE A 24 -2.72 8.00 -21.38
N TRP A 25 -1.45 7.64 -21.58
CA TRP A 25 -0.69 8.04 -22.76
C TRP A 25 -1.02 7.20 -24.00
N ASN A 26 -1.97 6.25 -23.87
CA ASN A 26 -2.37 5.29 -24.89
C ASN A 26 -1.16 4.66 -25.61
N ILE A 27 -0.10 4.37 -24.84
CA ILE A 27 1.09 3.71 -25.36
C ILE A 27 0.70 2.23 -25.55
N GLU A 28 0.12 1.95 -26.71
CA GLU A 28 -0.38 0.63 -27.10
C GLU A 28 0.79 -0.28 -27.50
N ILE A 29 1.41 -0.92 -26.51
CA ILE A 29 2.28 -2.09 -26.76
C ILE A 29 1.40 -3.36 -26.93
N ILE A 30 0.09 -3.28 -26.66
CA ILE A 30 -0.78 -4.41 -26.33
C ILE A 30 -2.24 -4.18 -26.80
N SER A 31 -2.90 -5.20 -27.37
CA SER A 31 -4.22 -5.11 -28.05
C SER A 31 -5.42 -4.76 -27.15
N LEU A 32 -6.52 -4.28 -27.76
CA LEU A 32 -7.79 -3.89 -27.12
C LEU A 32 -8.35 -4.93 -26.11
N LYS A 33 -8.18 -6.22 -26.40
CA LYS A 33 -8.61 -7.33 -25.51
C LYS A 33 -7.82 -7.35 -24.20
N ASN A 34 -6.55 -7.02 -24.28
CA ASN A 34 -5.66 -6.91 -23.14
C ASN A 34 -5.88 -5.58 -22.40
N LEU A 35 -6.41 -4.55 -23.06
CA LEU A 35 -6.77 -3.27 -22.43
C LEU A 35 -7.95 -3.43 -21.45
N ILE A 36 -8.96 -4.24 -21.80
CA ILE A 36 -10.07 -4.59 -20.90
C ILE A 36 -9.57 -5.44 -19.72
N LYS A 37 -8.78 -6.49 -19.99
CA LYS A 37 -8.17 -7.31 -18.93
C LYS A 37 -7.27 -6.48 -18.01
N SER A 38 -6.49 -5.55 -18.58
CA SER A 38 -5.63 -4.61 -17.87
C SER A 38 -6.41 -3.73 -16.90
N SER A 39 -7.61 -3.28 -17.30
CA SER A 39 -8.53 -2.51 -16.45
C SER A 39 -8.94 -3.26 -15.20
N ILE A 40 -9.30 -4.53 -15.36
CA ILE A 40 -9.75 -5.39 -14.27
C ILE A 40 -8.58 -5.67 -13.33
N THR A 41 -7.39 -5.95 -13.86
CA THR A 41 -6.18 -6.12 -13.04
C THR A 41 -5.80 -4.84 -12.31
N LEU A 42 -5.95 -3.66 -12.91
CA LEU A 42 -5.71 -2.38 -12.26
C LEU A 42 -6.68 -2.17 -11.08
N LEU A 43 -7.96 -2.46 -11.28
CA LEU A 43 -8.97 -2.39 -10.23
C LEU A 43 -8.66 -3.35 -9.08
N LEU A 44 -8.33 -4.61 -9.40
CA LEU A 44 -7.93 -5.62 -8.42
C LEU A 44 -6.66 -5.22 -7.66
N LEU A 45 -5.66 -4.69 -8.35
CA LEU A 45 -4.40 -4.24 -7.75
C LEU A 45 -4.63 -3.03 -6.82
N GLY A 46 -5.52 -2.11 -7.21
CA GLY A 46 -5.92 -0.98 -6.36
C GLY A 46 -6.67 -1.43 -5.11
N LEU A 47 -7.63 -2.34 -5.26
CA LEU A 47 -8.38 -2.94 -4.15
C LEU A 47 -7.47 -3.71 -3.19
N ALA A 48 -6.54 -4.50 -3.72
CA ALA A 48 -5.56 -5.23 -2.92
C ALA A 48 -4.64 -4.28 -2.15
N ASN A 49 -4.21 -3.17 -2.76
CA ASN A 49 -3.44 -2.14 -2.06
C ASN A 49 -4.24 -1.48 -0.92
N LEU A 50 -5.50 -1.11 -1.17
CA LEU A 50 -6.36 -0.54 -0.12
C LEU A 50 -6.53 -1.51 1.04
N LEU A 51 -6.80 -2.79 0.76
CA LEU A 51 -6.88 -3.83 1.79
C LEU A 51 -5.58 -3.94 2.59
N LEU A 52 -4.42 -3.95 1.92
CA LEU A 52 -3.12 -3.99 2.58
C LEU A 52 -2.88 -2.77 3.48
N ILE A 53 -3.25 -1.57 3.03
CA ILE A 53 -3.13 -0.34 3.81
C ILE A 53 -4.02 -0.40 5.06
N ILE A 54 -5.26 -0.86 4.92
CA ILE A 54 -6.20 -1.01 6.05
C ILE A 54 -5.65 -2.03 7.05
N VAL A 55 -5.22 -3.20 6.58
CA VAL A 55 -4.66 -4.26 7.44
C VAL A 55 -3.39 -3.75 8.13
N TYR A 56 -2.51 -3.06 7.40
CA TYR A 56 -1.31 -2.48 7.99
C TYR A 56 -1.64 -1.44 9.06
N GLY A 57 -2.54 -0.50 8.76
CA GLY A 57 -2.93 0.58 9.65
C GLY A 57 -3.70 0.11 10.89
N PHE A 58 -4.51 -0.94 10.78
CA PHE A 58 -5.32 -1.45 11.88
C PHE A 58 -4.59 -2.53 12.71
N LEU A 59 -3.90 -3.46 12.04
CA LEU A 59 -3.36 -4.67 12.68
C LEU A 59 -1.86 -4.56 13.01
N LEU A 60 -1.10 -3.80 12.22
CA LEU A 60 0.35 -3.72 12.36
C LEU A 60 0.86 -2.39 12.93
N LYS A 61 0.03 -1.33 12.95
CA LYS A 61 0.39 -0.05 13.56
C LYS A 61 0.58 -0.24 15.08
N ASP A 62 1.79 0.03 15.54
CA ASP A 62 2.17 -0.15 16.95
C ASP A 62 1.89 1.14 17.73
N ASN A 63 0.79 1.19 18.47
CA ASN A 63 0.47 2.35 19.33
C ASN A 63 1.45 2.49 20.52
N ASN A 64 2.26 1.46 20.78
CA ASN A 64 3.23 1.46 21.87
C ASN A 64 4.53 2.21 21.56
N GLN A 65 4.72 2.69 20.32
CA GLN A 65 5.89 3.50 19.98
C GLN A 65 5.83 4.91 20.57
N ASP A 66 4.62 5.41 20.82
CA ASP A 66 4.37 6.77 21.32
C ASP A 66 4.51 6.89 22.84
N TYR A 67 4.71 5.78 23.56
CA TYR A 67 4.82 5.75 25.01
C TYR A 67 6.17 5.21 25.49
N ASP A 68 6.72 5.86 26.51
CA ASP A 68 7.95 5.45 27.18
C ASP A 68 7.66 4.27 28.12
N LYS A 69 8.24 3.10 27.79
CA LYS A 69 8.13 1.87 28.58
C LYS A 69 9.17 1.77 29.70
N THR A 70 10.13 2.70 29.75
CA THR A 70 11.22 2.70 30.75
C THR A 70 10.87 3.51 32.00
N LYS A 71 9.82 4.34 31.95
CA LYS A 71 9.39 5.18 33.07
C LYS A 71 8.08 4.70 33.68
N GLY A 72 8.17 4.14 34.89
CA GLY A 72 7.04 3.97 35.81
C GLY A 72 5.93 3.03 35.34
N ASN A 73 4.90 2.86 36.17
CA ASN A 73 3.75 1.99 35.93
C ASN A 73 2.56 2.74 35.26
N ARG A 74 2.81 3.90 34.66
CA ARG A 74 1.80 4.76 34.00
C ARG A 74 2.26 5.12 32.60
N ALA A 75 1.32 5.25 31.67
CA ALA A 75 1.62 5.60 30.29
C ALA A 75 2.18 7.03 30.21
N HIS A 76 3.45 7.16 29.85
CA HIS A 76 4.10 8.45 29.62
C HIS A 76 4.36 8.63 28.12
N PRO A 77 3.94 9.75 27.50
CA PRO A 77 4.26 10.02 26.11
C PRO A 77 5.78 10.17 25.92
N LYS A 78 6.32 9.63 24.83
CA LYS A 78 7.71 9.83 24.42
C LYS A 78 7.85 11.24 23.83
N LEU A 79 8.60 12.11 24.52
CA LEU A 79 9.10 13.39 24.00
C LEU A 79 10.31 13.15 23.11
#